data_AF-A0AA51DYM2-F1
#
_entry.id   AF-A0AA51DYM2-F1
#
_cell.length_a   1.000
_cell.length_b   1.000
_cell.length_c   1.000
_cell.angle_alpha   90.00
_cell.angle_beta   90.00
_cell.angle_gamma   90.00
#
_symmetry.space_group_name_H-M   'P 1'
#
loop_
_entity.id
_entity.type
_entity.pdbx_description
1 polymer ?
#
loop_
_entity_poly.entity_id
_entity_poly.type
_entity_poly.pdbx_seq_one_letter_code
_entity_poly.pdbx_strand_id
1 'polypeptide(L)'
;MQQYFEGRTSEKYTEIKSNTKIENKIIANERPDKNWKSEHYIVNNTTFAKMGFREAKFSSDDFKFNVFIDCYFKKAYFDNVNFSGSIFINCNFDEVTIVNCVFDYCKFDNCIIAYKYLKESISERPNIRWELCKNLSLECLKIGDESNYRKYFFEEKKASEKYYWKKFWHKGNEPYYKKYNWVDQFSGLFNFLLSKLNKTLWGYGEKLSRLFLNVVIVQVFFVVSYMCSIKSLQGEVKMSFPTAIYISLCNFFTVTCDYNSTKLSYKILSVTEGGLGIILTGFFVAALFRYINRRG
;
A
#
# COMPACT_ATOMS: atom_id res chain seq x y z
N MET A 1 -26.72 -2.89 -5.40
CA MET A 1 -27.14 -1.86 -6.38
C MET A 1 -28.40 -1.14 -5.93
N GLN A 2 -29.50 -1.82 -5.60
CA GLN A 2 -30.78 -1.17 -5.22
C GLN A 2 -30.67 -0.18 -4.04
N GLN A 3 -29.88 -0.49 -3.01
CA GLN A 3 -29.60 0.41 -1.89
C GLN A 3 -29.08 1.81 -2.28
N TYR A 4 -28.49 1.96 -3.48
CA TYR A 4 -27.99 3.25 -3.98
C TYR A 4 -29.06 4.05 -4.73
N PHE A 5 -30.32 3.64 -4.70
CA PHE A 5 -31.42 4.40 -5.31
C PHE A 5 -32.58 4.62 -4.33
N GLU A 6 -32.60 3.89 -3.22
CA GLU A 6 -33.64 3.99 -2.19
C GLU A 6 -33.73 5.40 -1.60
N GLY A 7 -34.96 5.92 -1.49
CA GLY A 7 -35.23 7.24 -0.91
C GLY A 7 -34.86 8.44 -1.80
N ARG A 8 -34.46 8.23 -3.06
CA ARG A 8 -34.06 9.29 -3.99
C ARG A 8 -35.08 9.49 -5.12
N THR A 9 -35.18 10.72 -5.63
CA THR A 9 -36.08 11.06 -6.75
C THR A 9 -35.30 11.33 -8.05
N SER A 10 -35.84 10.91 -9.18
CA SER A 10 -35.17 11.14 -10.48
C SER A 10 -35.24 12.60 -10.90
N GLU A 11 -34.13 13.11 -11.43
CA GLU A 11 -34.01 14.49 -11.92
C GLU A 11 -33.10 14.53 -13.16
N LYS A 12 -33.35 15.46 -14.09
CA LYS A 12 -32.51 15.64 -15.28
C LYS A 12 -31.31 16.53 -14.98
N TYR A 13 -30.18 16.33 -15.67
CA TYR A 13 -28.99 17.17 -15.48
C TYR A 13 -29.23 18.66 -15.76
N THR A 14 -30.21 18.99 -16.61
CA THR A 14 -30.55 20.38 -16.94
C THR A 14 -31.09 21.15 -15.74
N GLU A 15 -31.78 20.48 -14.83
CA GLU A 15 -32.34 21.08 -13.61
C GLU A 15 -31.25 21.33 -12.57
N ILE A 16 -30.22 20.48 -12.53
CA ILE A 16 -29.00 20.70 -11.74
C ILE A 16 -28.29 21.98 -12.19
N LYS A 17 -28.19 22.21 -13.51
CA LYS A 17 -27.51 23.41 -14.01
C LYS A 17 -28.15 24.71 -13.52
N SER A 18 -29.45 24.68 -13.27
CA SER A 18 -30.18 25.83 -12.72
C SER A 18 -30.07 25.98 -11.21
N ASN A 19 -29.63 24.94 -10.48
CA ASN A 19 -29.64 24.94 -9.03
C ASN A 19 -28.31 24.44 -8.44
N THR A 20 -27.66 25.29 -7.64
CA THR A 20 -26.39 24.94 -7.01
C THR A 20 -26.54 24.04 -5.79
N LYS A 21 -27.76 23.79 -5.27
CA LYS A 21 -27.99 22.93 -4.08
C LYS A 21 -28.94 21.78 -4.39
N ILE A 22 -28.43 20.55 -4.32
CA ILE A 22 -29.16 19.34 -4.70
C ILE A 22 -28.99 18.27 -3.64
N GLU A 23 -30.08 17.59 -3.30
CA GLU A 23 -30.06 16.51 -2.32
C GLU A 23 -31.06 15.41 -2.66
N ASN A 24 -30.69 14.16 -2.36
CA ASN A 24 -31.57 12.99 -2.48
C ASN A 24 -32.08 12.75 -3.91
N LYS A 25 -31.22 12.96 -4.92
CA LYS A 25 -31.58 12.82 -6.34
C LYS A 25 -30.93 11.61 -7.02
N ILE A 26 -31.50 11.22 -8.15
CA ILE A 26 -30.94 10.28 -9.11
C ILE A 26 -30.85 10.99 -10.45
N ILE A 27 -29.66 11.05 -11.02
CA ILE A 27 -29.41 11.62 -12.34
C ILE A 27 -28.75 10.54 -13.16
N ALA A 28 -29.41 10.13 -14.24
CA ALA A 28 -29.02 8.90 -14.91
C ALA A 28 -29.19 8.92 -16.43
N ASN A 29 -28.31 8.19 -17.10
CA ASN A 29 -28.32 7.97 -18.56
C ASN A 29 -28.15 9.25 -19.40
N GLU A 30 -27.41 10.23 -18.89
CA GLU A 30 -27.17 11.50 -19.59
C GLU A 30 -25.68 11.70 -19.87
N ARG A 31 -25.34 12.37 -20.98
CA ARG A 31 -23.95 12.62 -21.40
C ARG A 31 -23.67 14.11 -21.58
N PRO A 32 -23.60 14.88 -20.48
CA PRO A 32 -23.29 16.30 -20.58
C PRO A 32 -21.84 16.54 -21.07
N ASP A 33 -20.91 15.62 -20.81
CA ASP A 33 -19.50 15.69 -21.22
C ASP A 33 -18.90 17.08 -20.92
N LYS A 34 -18.21 17.69 -21.89
CA LYS A 34 -17.60 19.04 -21.77
C LYS A 34 -18.60 20.16 -21.47
N ASN A 35 -19.90 19.91 -21.65
CA ASN A 35 -20.93 20.87 -21.31
C ASN A 35 -21.23 20.87 -19.80
N TRP A 36 -20.78 19.87 -19.05
CA TRP A 36 -20.79 19.92 -17.59
C TRP A 36 -19.68 20.86 -17.11
N LYS A 37 -20.09 21.98 -16.53
CA LYS A 37 -19.24 22.97 -15.88
C LYS A 37 -19.93 23.38 -14.59
N SER A 38 -19.62 22.69 -13.50
CA SER A 38 -20.11 23.04 -12.17
C SER A 38 -19.12 23.97 -11.48
N GLU A 39 -19.67 24.94 -10.75
CA GLU A 39 -18.93 25.86 -9.92
C GLU A 39 -19.75 26.16 -8.66
N HIS A 40 -19.18 25.90 -7.49
CA HIS A 40 -19.83 26.07 -6.19
C HIS A 40 -21.11 25.26 -5.99
N TYR A 41 -21.21 24.08 -6.61
CA TYR A 41 -22.34 23.19 -6.40
C TYR A 41 -22.20 22.50 -5.04
N ILE A 42 -23.31 22.31 -4.36
CA ILE A 42 -23.45 21.54 -3.12
C ILE A 42 -24.43 20.43 -3.43
N VAL A 43 -23.90 19.25 -3.71
CA VAL A 43 -24.67 18.07 -4.06
C VAL A 43 -24.42 17.00 -3.01
N ASN A 44 -25.46 16.59 -2.30
CA ASN A 44 -25.35 15.59 -1.24
C ASN A 44 -26.32 14.43 -1.46
N ASN A 45 -25.94 13.24 -0.98
CA ASN A 45 -26.77 12.04 -0.98
C ASN A 45 -27.45 11.73 -2.33
N THR A 46 -26.75 12.04 -3.44
CA THR A 46 -27.27 11.96 -4.81
C THR A 46 -26.53 10.87 -5.58
N THR A 47 -27.25 10.21 -6.49
CA THR A 47 -26.70 9.16 -7.34
C THR A 47 -26.60 9.62 -8.78
N PHE A 48 -25.39 9.57 -9.31
CA PHE A 48 -25.09 9.74 -10.73
C PHE A 48 -24.89 8.37 -11.34
N ALA A 49 -25.76 7.94 -12.25
CA ALA A 49 -25.70 6.62 -12.86
C ALA A 49 -25.57 6.69 -14.38
N LYS A 50 -24.58 6.02 -14.97
CA LYS A 50 -24.35 6.03 -16.43
C LYS A 50 -24.20 7.44 -17.01
N MET A 51 -23.51 8.31 -16.29
CA MET A 51 -23.28 9.69 -16.70
C MET A 51 -22.01 9.84 -17.54
N GLY A 52 -22.10 10.59 -18.64
CA GLY A 52 -20.95 11.01 -19.44
C GLY A 52 -20.38 12.33 -18.96
N PHE A 53 -19.18 12.31 -18.38
CA PHE A 53 -18.46 13.49 -17.89
C PHE A 53 -17.11 13.66 -18.60
N ARG A 54 -17.03 13.26 -19.87
CA ARG A 54 -15.81 13.41 -20.64
C ARG A 54 -15.45 14.89 -20.78
N GLU A 55 -14.24 15.27 -20.39
CA GLU A 55 -13.76 16.66 -20.46
C GLU A 55 -14.63 17.66 -19.65
N ALA A 56 -15.42 17.15 -18.71
CA ALA A 56 -16.22 17.95 -17.78
C ALA A 56 -15.32 18.74 -16.81
N LYS A 57 -15.83 19.87 -16.31
CA LYS A 57 -15.15 20.70 -15.31
C LYS A 57 -15.96 20.80 -14.03
N PHE A 58 -15.28 20.60 -12.91
CA PHE A 58 -15.82 20.68 -11.55
C PHE A 58 -14.92 21.62 -10.75
N SER A 59 -15.48 22.69 -10.18
CA SER A 59 -14.70 23.78 -9.57
C SER A 59 -15.31 24.22 -8.24
N SER A 60 -14.57 24.06 -7.15
CA SER A 60 -15.03 24.46 -5.81
C SER A 60 -16.38 23.85 -5.41
N ASP A 61 -16.63 22.61 -5.85
CA ASP A 61 -17.88 21.89 -5.60
C ASP A 61 -17.78 21.00 -4.35
N ASP A 62 -18.90 20.86 -3.62
CA ASP A 62 -19.09 19.92 -2.52
C ASP A 62 -19.98 18.76 -2.98
N PHE A 63 -19.36 17.62 -3.25
CA PHE A 63 -19.99 16.37 -3.71
C PHE A 63 -19.92 15.28 -2.64
N LYS A 64 -20.11 15.60 -1.35
CA LYS A 64 -20.05 14.59 -0.28
C LYS A 64 -21.18 13.56 -0.36
N PHE A 65 -20.88 12.36 0.12
CA PHE A 65 -21.84 11.27 0.29
C PHE A 65 -22.63 10.91 -0.98
N ASN A 66 -22.07 11.18 -2.16
CA ASN A 66 -22.69 10.85 -3.43
C ASN A 66 -22.26 9.46 -3.90
N VAL A 67 -23.04 8.90 -4.81
CA VAL A 67 -22.71 7.63 -5.46
C VAL A 67 -22.60 7.85 -6.96
N PHE A 68 -21.47 7.47 -7.54
CA PHE A 68 -21.22 7.52 -8.97
C PHE A 68 -21.13 6.09 -9.48
N ILE A 69 -22.01 5.70 -10.40
CA ILE A 69 -22.11 4.34 -10.95
C ILE A 69 -21.97 4.43 -12.47
N ASP A 70 -21.08 3.65 -13.06
CA ASP A 70 -20.85 3.59 -14.51
C ASP A 70 -20.60 4.99 -15.13
N CYS A 71 -19.95 5.90 -14.40
CA CYS A 71 -19.70 7.26 -14.86
C CYS A 71 -18.37 7.37 -15.61
N TYR A 72 -18.35 8.16 -16.68
CA TYR A 72 -17.18 8.31 -17.55
C TYR A 72 -16.50 9.67 -17.38
N PHE A 73 -15.47 9.75 -16.55
CA PHE A 73 -14.74 10.98 -16.23
C PHE A 73 -13.48 11.19 -17.07
N LYS A 74 -13.36 10.56 -18.25
CA LYS A 74 -12.15 10.68 -19.06
C LYS A 74 -11.81 12.14 -19.34
N LYS A 75 -10.58 12.56 -19.03
CA LYS A 75 -10.09 13.95 -19.18
C LYS A 75 -10.89 14.99 -18.38
N ALA A 76 -11.68 14.58 -17.39
CA ALA A 76 -12.35 15.52 -16.50
C ALA A 76 -11.33 16.29 -15.66
N TYR A 77 -11.68 17.53 -15.34
CA TYR A 77 -10.88 18.44 -14.52
C TYR A 77 -11.61 18.71 -13.21
N PHE A 78 -10.99 18.35 -12.09
CA PHE A 78 -11.48 18.58 -10.74
C PHE A 78 -10.54 19.55 -10.03
N ASP A 79 -11.07 20.68 -9.58
CA ASP A 79 -10.32 21.68 -8.83
C ASP A 79 -11.09 22.08 -7.57
N ASN A 80 -10.46 21.89 -6.41
CA ASN A 80 -11.05 22.18 -5.11
C ASN A 80 -12.39 21.44 -4.88
N VAL A 81 -12.50 20.19 -5.32
CA VAL A 81 -13.73 19.39 -5.20
C VAL A 81 -13.68 18.49 -3.96
N ASN A 82 -14.76 18.49 -3.17
CA ASN A 82 -14.88 17.63 -2.01
C ASN A 82 -15.75 16.41 -2.30
N PHE A 83 -15.14 15.22 -2.38
CA PHE A 83 -15.85 13.96 -2.58
C PHE A 83 -16.07 13.18 -1.29
N SER A 84 -15.84 13.76 -0.10
CA SER A 84 -15.74 12.97 1.13
C SER A 84 -16.94 12.04 1.36
N GLY A 85 -16.68 10.77 1.67
CA GLY A 85 -17.70 9.74 1.86
C GLY A 85 -18.40 9.26 0.59
N SER A 86 -17.95 9.69 -0.59
CA SER A 86 -18.55 9.25 -1.85
C SER A 86 -18.10 7.86 -2.28
N ILE A 87 -18.93 7.22 -3.10
CA ILE A 87 -18.69 5.86 -3.61
C ILE A 87 -18.64 5.93 -5.13
N PHE A 88 -17.59 5.35 -5.72
CA PHE A 88 -17.40 5.23 -7.16
C PHE A 88 -17.42 3.75 -7.55
N ILE A 89 -18.31 3.39 -8.48
CA ILE A 89 -18.53 2.01 -8.93
C ILE A 89 -18.43 1.98 -10.45
N ASN A 90 -17.57 1.13 -11.01
CA ASN A 90 -17.34 0.99 -12.46
C ASN A 90 -17.11 2.33 -13.21
N CYS A 91 -16.51 3.33 -12.55
CA CYS A 91 -16.22 4.63 -13.12
C CYS A 91 -14.84 4.66 -13.80
N ASN A 92 -14.74 5.40 -14.90
CA ASN A 92 -13.48 5.59 -15.63
C ASN A 92 -12.87 6.96 -15.27
N PHE A 93 -11.61 6.96 -14.81
CA PHE A 93 -10.83 8.16 -14.47
C PHE A 93 -9.58 8.31 -15.36
N ASP A 94 -9.66 7.92 -16.62
CA ASP A 94 -8.53 8.04 -17.54
C ASP A 94 -8.19 9.50 -17.80
N GLU A 95 -6.89 9.83 -17.71
CA GLU A 95 -6.37 11.17 -18.04
C GLU A 95 -7.03 12.32 -17.25
N VAL A 96 -7.57 12.05 -16.06
CA VAL A 96 -8.13 13.10 -15.20
C VAL A 96 -7.07 14.05 -14.66
N THR A 97 -7.49 15.28 -14.40
CA THR A 97 -6.71 16.25 -13.63
C THR A 97 -7.38 16.50 -12.30
N ILE A 98 -6.65 16.30 -11.21
CA ILE A 98 -7.15 16.45 -9.83
C ILE A 98 -6.25 17.45 -9.13
N VAL A 99 -6.84 18.56 -8.67
CA VAL A 99 -6.13 19.64 -7.99
C VAL A 99 -6.87 19.96 -6.70
N ASN A 100 -6.17 19.94 -5.56
CA ASN A 100 -6.72 20.30 -4.24
C ASN A 100 -8.05 19.62 -3.87
N CYS A 101 -8.27 18.39 -4.32
CA CYS A 101 -9.51 17.67 -4.05
C CYS A 101 -9.41 16.85 -2.77
N VAL A 102 -10.58 16.50 -2.20
CA VAL A 102 -10.67 15.70 -0.97
C VAL A 102 -11.37 14.39 -1.25
N PHE A 103 -10.69 13.27 -0.99
CA PHE A 103 -11.22 11.90 -1.17
C PHE A 103 -11.34 11.14 0.15
N ASP A 104 -11.49 11.86 1.26
CA ASP A 104 -11.55 11.24 2.58
C ASP A 104 -12.78 10.32 2.69
N TYR A 105 -12.58 9.10 3.19
CA TYR A 105 -13.62 8.07 3.31
C TYR A 105 -14.29 7.67 1.98
N CYS A 106 -13.66 7.96 0.84
CA CYS A 106 -14.16 7.49 -0.46
C CYS A 106 -13.95 5.99 -0.63
N LYS A 107 -14.86 5.36 -1.37
CA LYS A 107 -14.75 3.95 -1.80
C LYS A 107 -14.77 3.84 -3.32
N PHE A 108 -13.87 3.04 -3.85
CA PHE A 108 -13.72 2.70 -5.25
C PHE A 108 -13.96 1.20 -5.43
N ASP A 109 -14.85 0.84 -6.35
CA ASP A 109 -15.14 -0.55 -6.70
C ASP A 109 -15.13 -0.70 -8.22
N ASN A 110 -14.23 -1.54 -8.73
CA ASN A 110 -13.91 -1.64 -10.16
C ASN A 110 -13.59 -0.26 -10.79
N CYS A 111 -12.93 0.60 -10.02
CA CYS A 111 -12.50 1.93 -10.43
C CYS A 111 -11.03 2.11 -10.08
N ILE A 112 -10.27 2.75 -10.97
CA ILE A 112 -8.87 3.05 -10.70
C ILE A 112 -8.59 4.49 -11.09
N ILE A 113 -7.88 5.19 -10.21
CA ILE A 113 -7.24 6.46 -10.50
C ILE A 113 -5.74 6.19 -10.51
N ALA A 114 -5.04 6.52 -11.59
CA ALA A 114 -3.60 6.36 -11.62
C ALA A 114 -2.96 7.20 -10.50
N TYR A 115 -2.00 6.62 -9.78
CA TYR A 115 -1.39 7.21 -8.59
C TYR A 115 -0.86 8.64 -8.83
N LYS A 116 -0.30 8.87 -10.02
CA LYS A 116 0.25 10.18 -10.41
C LYS A 116 -0.78 11.32 -10.36
N TYR A 117 -2.06 11.02 -10.59
CA TYR A 117 -3.13 12.01 -10.56
C TYR A 117 -3.64 12.26 -9.14
N LEU A 118 -3.69 11.22 -8.30
CA LEU A 118 -4.27 11.32 -6.96
C LEU A 118 -3.27 11.77 -5.88
N LYS A 119 -1.96 11.56 -6.06
CA LYS A 119 -0.94 11.66 -5.00
C LYS A 119 -0.98 12.93 -4.14
N GLU A 120 -1.27 14.08 -4.74
CA GLU A 120 -1.31 15.38 -4.05
C GLU A 120 -2.62 15.57 -3.25
N SER A 121 -3.67 14.85 -3.60
CA SER A 121 -4.99 14.86 -2.93
C SER A 121 -5.18 13.72 -1.92
N ILE A 122 -4.13 12.94 -1.64
CA ILE A 122 -4.17 11.88 -0.62
C ILE A 122 -4.06 12.51 0.78
N SER A 123 -5.06 12.24 1.61
CA SER A 123 -5.14 12.70 3.01
C SER A 123 -3.82 12.58 3.79
N GLU A 124 -3.48 13.55 4.62
CA GLU A 124 -2.33 13.46 5.53
C GLU A 124 -2.60 12.58 6.75
N ARG A 125 -3.89 12.35 7.04
CA ARG A 125 -4.38 11.55 8.17
C ARG A 125 -4.06 10.07 7.92
N PRO A 126 -3.25 9.41 8.77
CA PRO A 126 -2.74 8.06 8.46
C PRO A 126 -3.82 7.00 8.27
N ASN A 127 -4.89 7.05 9.06
CA ASN A 127 -6.02 6.12 8.96
C ASN A 127 -6.76 6.25 7.63
N ILE A 128 -7.05 7.48 7.21
CA ILE A 128 -7.79 7.75 5.96
C ILE A 128 -6.91 7.46 4.74
N ARG A 129 -5.64 7.87 4.79
CA ARG A 129 -4.65 7.52 3.77
C ARG A 129 -4.55 6.01 3.58
N TRP A 130 -4.47 5.28 4.69
CA TRP A 130 -4.36 3.82 4.68
C TRP A 130 -5.57 3.19 3.99
N GLU A 131 -6.78 3.60 4.36
CA GLU A 131 -8.02 3.05 3.80
C GLU A 131 -8.15 3.31 2.30
N LEU A 132 -7.93 4.55 1.87
CA LEU A 132 -7.98 4.95 0.47
C LEU A 132 -6.93 4.20 -0.38
N CYS A 133 -5.68 4.17 0.09
CA CYS A 133 -4.60 3.50 -0.64
C CYS A 133 -4.75 1.97 -0.66
N LYS A 134 -5.26 1.38 0.42
CA LYS A 134 -5.57 -0.06 0.46
C LYS A 134 -6.67 -0.39 -0.55
N ASN A 135 -7.74 0.39 -0.59
CA ASN A 135 -8.83 0.14 -1.52
C ASN A 135 -8.36 0.26 -2.98
N LEU A 136 -7.69 1.35 -3.36
CA LEU A 136 -7.17 1.54 -4.72
C LEU A 136 -6.08 0.53 -5.10
N SER A 137 -5.24 0.08 -4.16
CA SER A 137 -4.25 -0.95 -4.46
C SER A 137 -4.91 -2.28 -4.81
N LEU A 138 -5.97 -2.67 -4.09
CA LEU A 138 -6.74 -3.87 -4.42
C LEU A 138 -7.43 -3.76 -5.77
N GLU A 139 -8.00 -2.60 -6.11
CA GLU A 139 -8.58 -2.37 -7.45
C GLU A 139 -7.53 -2.47 -8.56
N CYS A 140 -6.32 -1.90 -8.37
CA CYS A 140 -5.22 -2.06 -9.32
C CYS A 140 -4.81 -3.53 -9.48
N LEU A 141 -4.77 -4.29 -8.37
CA LEU A 141 -4.39 -5.69 -8.38
C LEU A 141 -5.42 -6.54 -9.15
N LYS A 142 -6.72 -6.27 -8.99
CA LYS A 142 -7.80 -6.98 -9.71
C LYS A 142 -7.63 -6.92 -11.23
N ILE A 143 -7.13 -5.81 -11.77
CA ILE A 143 -6.95 -5.63 -13.22
C ILE A 143 -5.52 -5.93 -13.72
N GLY A 144 -4.60 -6.29 -12.82
CA GLY A 144 -3.19 -6.53 -13.17
C GLY A 144 -2.32 -5.27 -13.36
N ASP A 145 -2.75 -4.08 -12.90
CA ASP A 145 -1.92 -2.85 -12.95
C ASP A 145 -0.88 -2.84 -11.83
N GLU A 146 0.21 -3.57 -12.05
CA GLU A 146 1.32 -3.70 -11.10
C GLU A 146 1.97 -2.35 -10.74
N SER A 147 2.04 -1.41 -11.69
CA SER A 147 2.72 -0.14 -11.48
C SER A 147 1.98 0.76 -10.51
N ASN A 148 0.66 0.91 -10.65
CA ASN A 148 -0.13 1.72 -9.73
C ASN A 148 -0.38 0.97 -8.41
N TYR A 149 -0.60 -0.35 -8.47
CA TYR A 149 -0.69 -1.22 -7.29
C TYR A 149 0.47 -0.95 -6.32
N ARG A 150 1.71 -1.05 -6.79
CA ARG A 150 2.89 -0.88 -5.94
C ARG A 150 2.95 0.50 -5.30
N LYS A 151 2.62 1.55 -6.04
CA LYS A 151 2.67 2.93 -5.53
C LYS A 151 1.67 3.12 -4.38
N TYR A 152 0.41 2.68 -4.58
CA TYR A 152 -0.61 2.73 -3.53
C TYR A 152 -0.25 1.81 -2.35
N PHE A 153 0.23 0.60 -2.61
CA PHE A 153 0.63 -0.34 -1.57
C PHE A 153 1.75 0.23 -0.67
N PHE A 154 2.77 0.87 -1.25
CA PHE A 154 3.81 1.50 -0.44
C PHE A 154 3.31 2.73 0.34
N GLU A 155 2.36 3.50 -0.20
CA GLU A 155 1.71 4.58 0.56
C GLU A 155 0.85 4.04 1.71
N GLU A 156 0.12 2.94 1.50
CA GLU A 156 -0.59 2.21 2.55
C GLU A 156 0.38 1.80 3.66
N LYS A 157 1.53 1.17 3.34
CA LYS A 157 2.51 0.77 4.36
C LYS A 157 3.13 1.95 5.09
N LYS A 158 3.44 3.05 4.40
CA LYS A 158 3.90 4.30 5.04
C LYS A 158 2.85 4.85 6.01
N ALA A 159 1.58 4.80 5.63
CA ALA A 159 0.48 5.23 6.49
C ALA A 159 0.35 4.33 7.74
N SER A 160 0.46 3.01 7.59
CA SER A 160 0.52 2.08 8.72
C SER A 160 1.71 2.35 9.65
N GLU A 161 2.92 2.57 9.10
CA GLU A 161 4.10 2.93 9.89
C GLU A 161 3.88 4.22 10.69
N LYS A 162 3.34 5.27 10.06
CA LYS A 162 3.04 6.55 10.72
C LYS A 162 1.97 6.36 11.79
N TYR A 163 0.96 5.52 11.56
CA TYR A 163 -0.05 5.16 12.53
C TYR A 163 0.55 4.43 13.74
N TYR A 164 1.38 3.40 13.54
CA TYR A 164 2.01 2.66 14.63
C TYR A 164 2.96 3.53 15.44
N TRP A 165 3.73 4.40 14.76
CA TRP A 165 4.59 5.36 15.43
C TRP A 165 3.78 6.35 16.26
N LYS A 166 2.70 6.90 15.70
CA LYS A 166 1.77 7.76 16.45
C LYS A 166 1.12 6.99 17.60
N LYS A 167 0.77 5.71 17.44
CA LYS A 167 0.22 4.83 18.48
C LYS A 167 1.18 4.62 19.66
N PHE A 168 2.47 4.56 19.38
CA PHE A 168 3.49 4.46 20.43
C PHE A 168 3.77 5.82 21.08
N TRP A 169 4.01 6.84 20.25
CA TRP A 169 4.51 8.15 20.68
C TRP A 169 3.44 9.23 20.51
N HIS A 170 2.51 9.28 21.47
CA HIS A 170 1.46 10.29 21.57
C HIS A 170 1.98 11.63 22.13
N LYS A 171 3.11 12.15 21.66
CA LYS A 171 3.65 13.43 22.17
C LYS A 171 2.95 14.67 21.57
N GLY A 172 1.67 14.57 21.19
CA GLY A 172 0.95 15.62 20.48
C GLY A 172 -0.53 15.70 20.81
N ASN A 173 -1.07 16.92 20.74
CA ASN A 173 -2.44 17.34 21.06
C ASN A 173 -3.56 16.68 20.23
N GLU A 174 -3.30 15.60 19.47
CA GLU A 174 -4.29 14.96 18.59
C GLU A 174 -5.29 14.12 19.41
N PRO A 175 -6.58 14.52 19.51
CA PRO A 175 -7.56 13.87 20.38
C PRO A 175 -7.79 12.39 20.03
N TYR A 176 -7.70 12.05 18.74
CA TYR A 176 -7.92 10.69 18.22
C TYR A 176 -7.04 9.62 18.87
N TYR A 177 -5.83 10.00 19.27
CA TYR A 177 -4.81 9.08 19.75
C TYR A 177 -4.77 8.97 21.29
N LYS A 178 -5.54 9.78 22.03
CA LYS A 178 -5.60 9.72 23.50
C LYS A 178 -6.29 8.47 24.06
N LYS A 179 -6.92 7.67 23.20
CA LYS A 179 -7.67 6.46 23.56
C LYS A 179 -6.81 5.23 23.88
N TYR A 180 -5.49 5.28 23.70
CA TYR A 180 -4.62 4.11 23.78
C TYR A 180 -3.89 4.00 25.11
N ASN A 181 -3.97 2.82 25.71
CA ASN A 181 -3.32 2.50 26.98
C ASN A 181 -1.83 2.14 26.79
N TRP A 182 -1.10 1.91 27.88
CA TRP A 182 0.33 1.55 27.82
C TRP A 182 0.59 0.26 27.01
N VAL A 183 -0.27 -0.75 27.13
CA VAL A 183 -0.20 -1.99 26.33
C VAL A 183 -0.33 -1.70 24.84
N ASP A 184 -1.23 -0.79 24.49
CA ASP A 184 -1.43 -0.34 23.12
C ASP A 184 -0.21 0.39 22.57
N GLN A 185 0.45 1.20 23.38
CA GLN A 185 1.67 1.90 22.99
C GLN A 185 2.81 0.91 22.69
N PHE A 186 3.03 -0.08 23.56
CA PHE A 186 4.01 -1.14 23.30
C PHE A 186 3.68 -1.94 22.05
N SER A 187 2.40 -2.27 21.84
CA SER A 187 1.97 -2.91 20.60
C SER A 187 2.28 -2.03 19.37
N GLY A 188 2.15 -0.71 19.50
CA GLY A 188 2.52 0.26 18.46
C GLY A 188 4.01 0.19 18.13
N LEU A 189 4.88 0.18 19.14
CA LEU A 189 6.32 0.05 18.95
C LEU A 189 6.68 -1.28 18.29
N PHE A 190 6.13 -2.39 18.79
CA PHE A 190 6.40 -3.72 18.24
C PHE A 190 5.99 -3.80 16.75
N ASN A 191 4.78 -3.34 16.41
CA ASN A 191 4.29 -3.33 15.03
C ASN A 191 5.12 -2.39 14.14
N PHE A 192 5.58 -1.26 14.66
CA PHE A 192 6.47 -0.36 13.94
C PHE A 192 7.81 -1.03 13.62
N LEU A 193 8.46 -1.65 14.63
CA LEU A 193 9.71 -2.37 14.45
C LEU A 193 9.55 -3.53 13.47
N LEU A 194 8.49 -4.33 13.61
CA LEU A 194 8.18 -5.43 12.70
C LEU A 194 7.93 -4.93 11.27
N SER A 195 7.28 -3.77 11.10
CA SER A 195 7.10 -3.14 9.79
C SER A 195 8.43 -2.69 9.19
N LYS A 196 9.34 -2.12 9.98
CA LYS A 196 10.69 -1.74 9.53
C LYS A 196 11.53 -2.95 9.16
N LEU A 197 11.49 -4.02 9.96
CA LEU A 197 12.14 -5.29 9.63
C LEU A 197 11.60 -5.84 8.30
N ASN A 198 10.28 -5.89 8.12
CA ASN A 198 9.68 -6.30 6.85
C ASN A 198 10.08 -5.40 5.67
N LYS A 199 10.21 -4.09 5.87
CA LYS A 199 10.66 -3.18 4.82
C LYS A 199 12.11 -3.46 4.41
N THR A 200 12.97 -3.74 5.37
CA THR A 200 14.41 -3.96 5.16
C THR A 200 14.69 -5.36 4.61
N LEU A 201 14.11 -6.40 5.20
CA LEU A 201 14.36 -7.81 4.86
C LEU A 201 13.97 -8.14 3.41
N TRP A 202 12.79 -7.71 2.97
CA TRP A 202 12.25 -8.10 1.65
C TRP A 202 11.28 -7.07 1.04
N GLY A 203 11.24 -5.85 1.59
CA GLY A 203 10.40 -4.77 1.06
C GLY A 203 8.91 -5.09 1.13
N TYR A 204 8.44 -5.65 2.24
CA TYR A 204 7.07 -6.14 2.44
C TYR A 204 6.66 -7.28 1.48
N GLY A 205 7.63 -8.01 0.94
CA GLY A 205 7.42 -9.07 -0.06
C GLY A 205 7.37 -8.57 -1.50
N GLU A 206 7.54 -7.28 -1.75
CA GLU A 206 7.49 -6.68 -3.11
C GLU A 206 8.83 -6.60 -3.82
N LYS A 207 9.95 -6.69 -3.08
CA LYS A 207 11.31 -6.45 -3.61
C LYS A 207 12.21 -7.64 -3.34
N LEU A 208 12.15 -8.65 -4.23
CA LEU A 208 12.99 -9.84 -4.16
C LEU A 208 14.50 -9.51 -4.15
N SER A 209 14.90 -8.43 -4.83
CA SER A 209 16.30 -7.96 -4.83
C SER A 209 16.82 -7.59 -3.45
N ARG A 210 15.98 -7.07 -2.55
CA ARG A 210 16.37 -6.79 -1.16
C ARG A 210 16.67 -8.06 -0.39
N LEU A 211 15.86 -9.10 -0.62
CA LEU A 211 16.04 -10.38 0.05
C LEU A 211 17.35 -11.03 -0.39
N PHE A 212 17.63 -11.04 -1.70
CA PHE A 212 18.91 -11.51 -2.22
C PHE A 212 20.09 -10.75 -1.61
N LEU A 213 20.02 -9.42 -1.55
CA LEU A 213 21.06 -8.60 -0.92
C LEU A 213 21.25 -8.95 0.58
N ASN A 214 20.16 -9.15 1.32
CA ASN A 214 20.24 -9.53 2.73
C ASN A 214 20.87 -10.91 2.93
N VAL A 215 20.60 -11.87 2.04
CA VAL A 215 21.30 -13.17 2.05
C VAL A 215 22.80 -12.96 1.90
N VAL A 216 23.24 -12.14 0.93
CA VAL A 216 24.67 -11.83 0.74
C VAL A 216 25.28 -11.15 1.97
N ILE A 217 24.57 -10.21 2.61
CA ILE A 217 25.05 -9.54 3.83
C ILE A 217 25.23 -10.54 4.98
N VAL A 218 24.27 -11.44 5.18
CA VAL A 218 24.36 -12.50 6.21
C VAL A 218 25.54 -13.41 5.93
N GLN A 219 25.72 -13.84 4.67
CA GLN A 219 26.86 -14.66 4.26
C GLN A 219 28.20 -13.99 4.57
N VAL A 220 28.37 -12.72 4.19
CA VAL A 220 29.61 -11.96 4.47
C VAL A 220 29.86 -11.86 5.98
N PHE A 221 28.82 -11.59 6.77
CA PHE A 221 28.93 -11.52 8.23
C PHE A 221 29.43 -12.84 8.84
N PHE A 222 28.89 -13.98 8.42
CA PHE A 222 29.32 -15.29 8.94
C PHE A 222 30.72 -15.68 8.46
N VAL A 223 31.08 -15.42 7.20
CA VAL A 223 32.44 -15.62 6.69
C VAL A 223 33.47 -14.86 7.54
N VAL A 224 33.23 -13.57 7.82
CA VAL A 224 34.11 -12.77 8.68
C VAL A 224 34.13 -13.31 10.11
N SER A 225 32.98 -13.71 10.64
CA SER A 225 32.86 -14.28 11.99
C SER A 225 33.67 -15.58 12.15
N TYR A 226 33.64 -16.45 11.13
CA TYR A 226 34.44 -17.68 11.11
C TYR A 226 35.93 -17.40 11.06
N MET A 227 36.36 -16.47 10.19
CA MET A 227 37.77 -16.09 10.09
C MET A 227 38.33 -15.49 11.40
N CYS A 228 37.54 -14.67 12.09
CA CYS A 228 37.95 -14.07 13.36
C CYS A 228 37.96 -15.08 14.52
N SER A 229 36.97 -15.97 14.57
CA SER A 229 36.73 -16.83 15.75
C SER A 229 37.50 -18.15 15.70
N ILE A 230 37.89 -18.61 14.51
CA ILE A 230 38.42 -19.96 14.30
C ILE A 230 39.70 -19.89 13.48
N LYS A 231 40.82 -20.27 14.11
CA LYS A 231 42.14 -20.32 13.47
C LYS A 231 42.48 -21.69 12.88
N SER A 232 41.96 -22.77 13.48
CA SER A 232 42.23 -24.15 13.09
C SER A 232 40.95 -24.99 13.08
N LEU A 233 40.84 -25.83 12.05
CA LEU A 233 39.78 -26.81 11.85
C LEU A 233 40.29 -28.23 12.19
N GLN A 234 39.39 -29.21 12.26
CA GLN A 234 39.79 -30.62 12.38
C GLN A 234 40.68 -31.02 11.20
N GLY A 235 41.75 -31.78 11.46
CA GLY A 235 42.73 -32.18 10.45
C GLY A 235 43.85 -31.16 10.16
N GLU A 236 44.16 -30.26 11.10
CA GLU A 236 45.22 -29.24 11.00
C GLU A 236 45.07 -28.23 9.85
N VAL A 237 43.92 -28.19 9.19
CA VAL A 237 43.62 -27.20 8.15
C VAL A 237 43.48 -25.81 8.79
N LYS A 238 44.29 -24.86 8.30
CA LYS A 238 44.20 -23.45 8.70
C LYS A 238 42.97 -22.80 8.07
N MET A 239 42.30 -21.93 8.82
CA MET A 239 41.16 -21.18 8.29
C MET A 239 41.61 -20.24 7.17
N SER A 240 41.15 -20.50 5.94
CA SER A 240 41.37 -19.67 4.77
C SER A 240 40.07 -19.01 4.33
N PHE A 241 40.15 -17.94 3.54
CA PHE A 241 38.96 -17.25 3.03
C PHE A 241 38.05 -18.18 2.19
N PRO A 242 38.56 -18.99 1.24
CA PRO A 242 37.73 -19.98 0.53
C PRO A 242 37.07 -21.01 1.46
N THR A 243 37.79 -21.48 2.47
CA THR A 243 37.26 -22.44 3.45
C THR A 243 36.12 -21.82 4.28
N ALA A 244 36.27 -20.56 4.68
CA ALA A 244 35.22 -19.84 5.43
C ALA A 244 33.96 -19.62 4.58
N ILE A 245 34.09 -19.30 3.29
CA ILE A 245 32.96 -19.22 2.36
C ILE A 245 32.25 -20.56 2.24
N TYR A 246 33.01 -21.64 2.00
CA TYR A 246 32.42 -22.98 1.84
C TYR A 246 31.67 -23.43 3.11
N ILE A 247 32.27 -23.23 4.29
CA ILE A 247 31.62 -23.52 5.58
C ILE A 247 30.32 -22.72 5.74
N SER A 248 30.36 -21.42 5.45
CA SER A 248 29.20 -20.51 5.58
C SER A 248 28.07 -20.92 4.63
N LEU A 249 28.38 -21.26 3.37
CA LEU A 249 27.39 -21.76 2.42
C LEU A 249 26.78 -23.10 2.86
N CYS A 250 27.60 -24.05 3.29
CA CYS A 250 27.12 -25.33 3.79
C CYS A 250 26.18 -25.15 4.98
N ASN A 251 26.57 -24.38 5.99
CA ASN A 251 25.76 -24.14 7.18
C ASN A 251 24.45 -23.42 6.84
N PHE A 252 24.51 -22.37 6.02
CA PHE A 252 23.33 -21.59 5.63
C PHE A 252 22.30 -22.42 4.86
N PHE A 253 22.75 -23.23 3.90
CA PHE A 253 21.84 -24.12 3.16
C PHE A 253 21.59 -25.44 3.88
N THR A 254 22.10 -25.61 5.10
CA THR A 254 21.98 -26.84 5.91
C THR A 254 22.51 -28.09 5.20
N VAL A 255 23.51 -27.91 4.33
CA VAL A 255 24.23 -28.97 3.62
C VAL A 255 25.40 -29.43 4.48
N THR A 256 25.71 -30.73 4.43
CA THR A 256 26.85 -31.30 5.16
C THR A 256 28.16 -30.64 4.73
N CYS A 257 28.99 -30.26 5.72
CA CYS A 257 30.31 -29.67 5.49
C CYS A 257 31.42 -30.63 5.91
N ASP A 258 32.44 -30.78 5.07
CA ASP A 258 33.61 -31.62 5.34
C ASP A 258 34.54 -31.02 6.40
N TYR A 259 34.45 -29.71 6.61
CA TYR A 259 35.25 -28.99 7.59
C TYR A 259 34.45 -28.72 8.86
N ASN A 260 34.93 -29.22 10.01
CA ASN A 260 34.29 -28.99 11.30
C ASN A 260 35.31 -28.57 12.36
N SER A 261 34.80 -27.93 13.42
CA SER A 261 35.59 -27.58 14.61
C SER A 261 34.87 -28.02 15.87
N THR A 262 35.61 -28.50 16.86
CA THR A 262 35.08 -28.87 18.18
C THR A 262 34.80 -27.66 19.06
N LYS A 263 35.27 -26.46 18.67
CA LYS A 263 35.11 -25.22 19.43
C LYS A 263 33.63 -24.86 19.59
N LEU A 264 33.26 -24.42 20.79
CA LEU A 264 31.89 -23.99 21.09
C LEU A 264 31.45 -22.81 20.20
N SER A 265 32.35 -21.88 19.91
CA SER A 265 32.07 -20.73 19.02
C SER A 265 31.66 -21.18 17.61
N TYR A 266 32.29 -22.22 17.06
CA TYR A 266 31.91 -22.78 15.77
C TYR A 266 30.49 -23.34 15.80
N LYS A 267 30.16 -24.12 16.84
CA LYS A 267 28.83 -24.72 16.98
C LYS A 267 27.74 -23.66 17.07
N ILE A 268 27.96 -22.61 17.87
CA ILE A 268 27.01 -21.51 17.99
C ILE A 268 26.84 -20.79 16.65
N LEU A 269 27.93 -20.46 15.96
CA LEU A 269 27.87 -19.80 14.64
C LEU A 269 27.15 -20.67 13.60
N SER A 270 27.50 -21.96 13.50
CA SER A 270 26.89 -22.90 12.55
C SER A 270 25.38 -23.08 12.80
N VAL A 271 24.96 -23.27 14.06
CA VAL A 271 23.53 -23.42 14.40
C VAL A 271 22.75 -22.13 14.14
N THR A 272 23.32 -20.98 14.48
CA THR A 272 22.65 -19.68 14.24
C THR A 272 22.56 -19.34 12.75
N GLU A 273 23.61 -19.62 11.97
CA GLU A 273 23.60 -19.46 10.53
C GLU A 273 22.58 -20.37 9.84
N GLY A 274 22.56 -21.66 10.19
CA GLY A 274 21.58 -22.61 9.64
C GLY A 274 20.15 -22.22 9.98
N GLY A 275 19.88 -21.78 11.21
CA GLY A 275 18.56 -21.26 11.60
C GLY A 275 18.13 -20.05 10.78
N LEU A 276 19.03 -19.08 10.58
CA LEU A 276 18.77 -17.91 9.73
C LEU A 276 18.59 -18.30 8.25
N GLY A 277 19.36 -19.26 7.77
CA GLY A 277 19.27 -19.79 6.41
C GLY A 277 17.91 -20.41 6.10
N ILE A 278 17.37 -21.22 7.02
CA ILE A 278 16.02 -21.78 6.91
C ILE A 278 14.96 -20.66 6.83
N ILE A 279 15.06 -19.66 7.71
CA ILE A 279 14.11 -18.53 7.75
C ILE A 279 14.17 -17.72 6.45
N LEU A 280 15.36 -17.34 6.00
CA LEU A 280 15.54 -16.54 4.78
C LEU A 280 15.15 -17.29 3.52
N THR A 281 15.42 -18.59 3.46
CA THR A 281 14.97 -19.46 2.37
C THR A 281 13.45 -19.55 2.34
N GLY A 282 12.79 -19.68 3.49
CA GLY A 282 11.34 -19.64 3.61
C GLY A 282 10.74 -18.31 3.09
N PHE A 283 11.35 -17.18 3.46
CA PHE A 283 10.97 -15.87 2.92
C PHE A 283 11.20 -15.79 1.41
N PHE A 284 12.27 -16.40 0.88
CA PHE A 284 12.58 -16.39 -0.55
C PHE A 284 11.54 -17.15 -1.35
N VAL A 285 11.19 -18.36 -0.92
CA VAL A 285 10.15 -19.17 -1.55
C VAL A 285 8.80 -18.46 -1.53
N ALA A 286 8.42 -17.87 -0.39
CA ALA A 286 7.17 -17.12 -0.26
C ALA A 286 7.12 -15.88 -1.18
N ALA A 287 8.22 -15.13 -1.28
CA ALA A 287 8.31 -13.98 -2.18
C ALA A 287 8.28 -14.40 -3.65
N LEU A 288 8.97 -15.49 -4.01
CA LEU A 288 8.99 -16.03 -5.36
C LEU A 288 7.59 -16.48 -5.80
N PHE A 289 6.87 -17.20 -4.92
CA PHE A 289 5.50 -17.63 -5.20
C PHE A 289 4.56 -16.45 -5.48
N ARG A 290 4.62 -15.40 -4.66
CA ARG A 290 3.83 -14.17 -4.89
C ARG A 290 4.21 -13.48 -6.19
N TYR A 291 5.50 -13.44 -6.51
CA TYR A 291 6.00 -12.81 -7.72
C TYR A 291 5.51 -13.53 -8.99
N ILE A 292 5.46 -14.86 -8.97
CA ILE A 292 4.95 -15.68 -10.08
C ILE A 292 3.43 -15.52 -10.22
N ASN A 293 2.67 -15.68 -9.12
CA ASN A 293 1.20 -15.65 -9.16
C ASN A 293 0.61 -14.29 -9.53
N ARG A 294 1.37 -13.20 -9.44
CA ARG A 294 0.88 -11.88 -9.87
C ARG A 294 0.99 -11.66 -11.38
N ARG A 295 1.75 -12.51 -12.09
CA ARG A 295 2.01 -12.39 -13.53
C ARG A 295 1.24 -13.39 -14.39
N GLY A 296 0.59 -14.38 -13.78
CA GLY A 296 -0.37 -15.28 -14.42
C GLY A 296 -1.78 -14.80 -14.13
#